data_AF-A0A7L5Z507-F1
#
_entry.id   AF-A0A7L5Z507-F1
#
_cell.length_a   1.000
_cell.length_b   1.000
_cell.length_c   1.000
_cell.angle_alpha   90.00
_cell.angle_beta   90.00
_cell.angle_gamma   90.00
#
_symmetry.space_group_name_H-M   'P 1'
#
loop_
_entity.id
_entity.type
_entity.pdbx_description
1 polymer ?
#
loop_
_entity_poly.entity_id
_entity_poly.type
_entity_poly.pdbx_seq_one_letter_code
_entity_poly.pdbx_strand_id
1 'polypeptide(L)'
;MSVVSLHSDKLAGSFSFPNRMLRMTAMLNHEGPLWQIAPQPVRLERKPPNVMHASFASIADSFDGTAGSVSGNEHGLTGDFYLKPVYFDLLQQAALSAADLEIEVIFGARGGVVETLLLSIKHRLA
;
A
#
# COMPACT_ATOMS: atom_id res chain seq x y z
N MET A 1 -23.57 10.71 8.79
CA MET A 1 -22.12 10.59 8.56
C MET A 1 -21.63 9.37 9.32
N SER A 2 -21.47 8.24 8.63
CA SER A 2 -20.90 7.04 9.25
C SER A 2 -19.40 7.10 9.12
N VAL A 3 -18.74 7.59 10.18
CA VAL A 3 -17.33 7.31 10.40
C VAL A 3 -17.25 5.80 10.52
N VAL A 4 -16.58 5.12 9.58
CA VAL A 4 -16.24 3.70 9.75
C VAL A 4 -15.23 3.67 10.87
N SER A 5 -15.74 3.57 12.09
CA SER A 5 -14.98 3.52 13.31
C SER A 5 -14.22 2.19 13.33
N LEU A 6 -12.96 2.19 12.89
CA LEU A 6 -12.05 1.04 12.91
C LEU A 6 -11.58 0.71 14.35
N HIS A 7 -12.37 0.97 15.38
CA HIS A 7 -11.92 1.00 16.77
C HIS A 7 -11.67 -0.39 17.41
N SER A 8 -11.73 -1.49 16.65
CA SER A 8 -11.22 -2.80 17.09
C SER A 8 -11.16 -3.87 16.00
N ASP A 9 -11.81 -3.63 14.85
CA ASP A 9 -11.96 -4.65 13.83
C ASP A 9 -10.68 -4.89 13.03
N LYS A 10 -10.29 -6.17 12.98
CA LYS A 10 -9.25 -6.64 12.07
C LYS A 10 -9.71 -6.39 10.63
N LEU A 11 -8.89 -5.69 9.86
CA LEU A 11 -9.06 -5.46 8.44
C LEU A 11 -7.95 -6.22 7.71
N ALA A 12 -8.31 -7.13 6.81
CA ALA A 12 -7.35 -7.81 5.97
C ALA A 12 -7.81 -7.74 4.51
N GLY A 13 -6.86 -7.57 3.60
CA GLY A 13 -7.17 -7.47 2.20
C GLY A 13 -5.95 -7.52 1.29
N SER A 14 -6.23 -7.52 0.00
CA SER A 14 -5.22 -7.44 -1.04
C SER A 14 -5.67 -6.59 -2.22
N PHE A 15 -4.69 -5.99 -2.88
CA PHE A 15 -4.88 -5.27 -4.13
C PHE A 15 -3.66 -5.48 -5.02
N SER A 16 -3.91 -5.45 -6.34
CA SER A 16 -2.87 -5.66 -7.35
C SER A 16 -2.94 -4.59 -8.42
N PHE A 17 -1.79 -4.20 -8.95
CA PHE A 17 -1.68 -3.18 -9.99
C PHE A 17 -0.43 -3.43 -10.84
N PRO A 18 -0.42 -3.01 -12.11
CA PRO A 18 0.78 -3.05 -12.93
C PRO A 18 1.81 -2.03 -12.44
N ASN A 19 3.10 -2.38 -12.50
CA ASN A 19 4.22 -1.52 -12.07
C ASN A 19 4.19 -0.11 -12.68
N ARG A 20 3.69 0.01 -13.93
CA ARG A 20 3.53 1.29 -14.64
C ARG A 20 2.58 2.28 -13.96
N MET A 21 1.81 1.87 -12.97
CA MET A 21 0.94 2.75 -12.18
C MET A 21 1.66 3.41 -11.01
N LEU A 22 2.85 2.94 -10.65
CA LEU A 22 3.67 3.60 -9.64
C LEU A 22 4.11 4.98 -10.15
N ARG A 23 3.94 5.98 -9.28
CA ARG A 23 4.39 7.36 -9.51
C ARG A 23 5.23 7.76 -8.33
N MET A 24 6.48 8.13 -8.60
CA MET A 24 7.34 8.70 -7.59
C MET A 24 6.92 10.15 -7.36
N THR A 25 6.55 10.49 -6.14
CA THR A 25 6.33 11.87 -5.73
C THR A 25 7.50 12.28 -4.84
N ALA A 26 8.30 13.23 -5.32
CA ALA A 26 9.34 13.84 -4.49
C ALA A 26 8.66 14.91 -3.64
N MET A 27 8.48 14.66 -2.35
CA MET A 27 8.35 15.78 -1.42
C MET A 27 9.74 16.38 -1.27
N LEU A 28 9.88 17.69 -1.50
CA LEU A 28 11.14 18.45 -1.40
C LEU A 28 11.72 18.50 0.03
N ASN A 29 11.19 17.68 0.94
CA ASN A 29 11.39 17.75 2.38
C ASN A 29 11.95 16.39 2.81
N HIS A 30 13.28 16.25 2.85
CA HIS A 30 14.13 15.26 3.55
C HIS A 30 13.75 13.78 3.78
N GLU A 31 12.58 13.26 3.42
CA GLU A 31 12.05 11.94 3.85
C GLU A 31 12.13 10.85 2.75
N GLY A 32 13.07 10.98 1.80
CA GLY A 32 13.31 9.94 0.80
C GLY A 32 12.22 9.84 -0.28
N PRO A 33 12.31 8.82 -1.15
CA PRO A 33 11.38 8.63 -2.26
C PRO A 33 10.04 8.05 -1.79
N LEU A 34 8.95 8.73 -2.13
CA LEU A 34 7.58 8.24 -1.92
C LEU A 34 7.00 7.72 -3.22
N TRP A 35 6.42 6.52 -3.21
CA TRP A 35 5.70 5.96 -4.36
C TRP A 35 4.21 5.92 -4.10
N GLN A 36 3.41 6.34 -5.09
CA GLN A 36 1.96 6.38 -4.99
C GLN A 36 1.32 5.71 -6.20
N ILE A 37 0.08 5.25 -6.02
CA ILE A 37 -0.77 4.73 -7.10
C ILE A 37 -2.11 5.44 -7.14
N ALA A 38 -2.70 5.52 -8.33
CA ALA A 38 -4.11 5.90 -8.47
C ALA A 38 -5.02 4.88 -7.75
N PRO A 39 -6.25 5.24 -7.35
CA PRO A 39 -7.13 4.38 -6.56
C PRO A 39 -7.36 3.02 -7.21
N GLN A 40 -7.12 1.94 -6.45
CA GLN A 40 -7.26 0.56 -6.93
C GLN A 40 -8.41 -0.18 -6.24
N PRO A 41 -9.14 -1.06 -6.94
CA PRO A 41 -10.03 -2.00 -6.29
C PRO A 41 -9.26 -2.85 -5.27
N VAL A 42 -9.79 -2.96 -4.05
CA VAL A 42 -9.23 -3.81 -2.98
C VAL A 42 -10.22 -4.90 -2.61
N ARG A 43 -9.72 -6.12 -2.48
CA ARG A 43 -10.48 -7.27 -1.98
C ARG A 43 -10.29 -7.31 -0.47
N LEU A 44 -11.38 -7.14 0.27
CA LEU A 44 -11.38 -7.18 1.73
C LEU A 44 -12.00 -8.47 2.23
N GLU A 45 -11.42 -9.08 3.25
CA GLU A 45 -12.01 -10.25 3.89
C GLU A 45 -13.38 -9.90 4.49
N ARG A 46 -14.43 -10.62 4.04
CA ARG A 46 -15.80 -10.52 4.58
C ARG A 46 -16.40 -9.11 4.55
N LYS A 47 -15.90 -8.24 3.67
CA LYS A 47 -16.43 -6.89 3.44
C LYS A 47 -16.72 -6.67 1.96
N PRO A 48 -17.66 -5.77 1.61
CA PRO A 48 -17.90 -5.39 0.22
C PRO A 48 -16.62 -4.87 -0.46
N PRO A 49 -16.54 -4.93 -1.80
CA PRO A 49 -15.46 -4.30 -2.54
C PRO A 49 -15.28 -2.83 -2.15
N ASN A 50 -14.04 -2.39 -2.05
CA ASN A 50 -13.69 -1.01 -1.73
C ASN A 50 -12.62 -0.52 -2.71
N VAL A 51 -12.24 0.75 -2.63
CA VAL A 51 -11.09 1.31 -3.34
C VAL A 51 -10.00 1.67 -2.33
N MET A 52 -8.75 1.51 -2.73
CA MET A 52 -7.56 1.81 -1.93
C MET A 52 -6.74 2.89 -2.62
N HIS A 53 -6.48 3.97 -1.89
CA HIS A 53 -5.45 4.96 -2.18
C HIS A 53 -4.20 4.55 -1.41
N ALA A 54 -3.12 4.14 -2.10
CA ALA A 54 -1.94 3.60 -1.44
C ALA A 54 -0.69 4.45 -1.69
N SER A 55 0.10 4.62 -0.64
CA SER A 55 1.45 5.18 -0.66
C SER A 55 2.46 4.17 -0.11
N PHE A 56 3.69 4.21 -0.61
CA PHE A 56 4.76 3.30 -0.24
C PHE A 56 6.05 4.09 0.01
N ALA A 57 6.64 3.89 1.19
CA ALA A 57 7.91 4.49 1.59
C ALA A 57 8.81 3.44 2.27
N SER A 58 10.06 3.81 2.52
CA SER A 58 10.96 2.98 3.32
C SER A 58 10.52 3.03 4.78
N ILE A 59 10.61 1.92 5.50
CA ILE A 59 10.39 1.90 6.95
C ILE A 59 11.45 2.69 7.73
N ALA A 60 12.57 3.05 7.10
CA ALA A 60 13.53 3.99 7.67
C ALA A 60 12.92 5.40 7.88
N ASP A 61 11.87 5.73 7.13
CA ASP A 61 11.14 7.01 7.19
C ASP A 61 9.87 6.90 8.08
N SER A 62 9.63 5.74 8.71
CA SER A 62 8.49 5.55 9.62
C SER A 62 8.76 6.17 10.99
N PHE A 63 7.89 7.10 11.43
CA PHE A 63 8.01 7.79 12.71
C PHE A 63 7.78 6.87 13.93
N ASP A 64 6.95 5.83 13.78
CA ASP A 64 6.52 4.94 14.87
C ASP A 64 7.07 3.50 14.73
N GLY A 65 7.81 3.22 13.66
CA GLY A 65 8.36 1.90 13.36
C GLY A 65 7.31 0.87 12.94
N THR A 66 6.10 1.30 12.58
CA THR A 66 5.04 0.40 12.10
C THR A 66 5.21 0.06 10.63
N ALA A 67 4.55 -1.02 10.18
CA ALA A 67 4.49 -1.35 8.76
C ALA A 67 3.57 -0.42 7.96
N GLY A 68 2.88 0.52 8.63
CA GLY A 68 1.95 1.42 7.99
C GLY A 68 0.66 1.65 8.76
N SER A 69 -0.23 2.40 8.13
CA SER A 69 -1.59 2.63 8.62
C SER A 69 -2.60 2.49 7.49
N VAL A 70 -3.82 2.07 7.84
CA VAL A 70 -4.97 2.02 6.94
C VAL A 70 -6.15 2.71 7.62
N SER A 71 -6.71 3.71 6.97
CA SER A 71 -7.88 4.44 7.41
C SER A 71 -8.99 4.38 6.36
N GLY A 72 -10.25 4.48 6.79
CA GLY A 72 -11.42 4.49 5.91
C GLY A 72 -12.17 5.81 5.97
N ASN A 73 -12.59 6.32 4.81
CA ASN A 73 -13.44 7.49 4.66
C ASN A 73 -14.56 7.23 3.64
N GLU A 74 -15.31 8.27 3.28
CA GLU A 74 -16.41 8.20 2.32
C GLU A 74 -15.99 7.90 0.87
N HIS A 75 -14.70 8.06 0.56
CA HIS A 75 -14.13 7.79 -0.75
C HIS A 75 -13.45 6.42 -0.85
N GLY A 76 -13.24 5.74 0.28
CA GLY A 76 -12.70 4.39 0.34
C GLY A 76 -11.67 4.22 1.45
N LEU A 77 -10.63 3.45 1.18
CA LEU A 77 -9.50 3.24 2.08
C LEU A 77 -8.30 4.08 1.64
N THR A 78 -7.57 4.62 2.61
CA THR A 78 -6.23 5.18 2.41
C THR A 78 -5.24 4.33 3.19
N GLY A 79 -4.16 3.90 2.55
CA GLY A 79 -3.12 3.06 3.13
C GLY A 79 -1.73 3.65 2.91
N ASP A 80 -1.05 3.96 4.00
CA ASP A 80 0.37 4.34 3.97
C ASP A 80 1.18 3.13 4.40
N PHE A 81 2.00 2.59 3.50
CA PHE A 81 2.70 1.32 3.70
C PHE A 81 4.21 1.53 3.76
N TYR A 82 4.82 1.13 4.87
CA TYR A 82 6.26 1.23 5.09
C TYR A 82 6.92 -0.13 4.87
N LEU A 83 7.72 -0.24 3.82
CA LEU A 83 8.40 -1.47 3.44
C LEU A 83 9.79 -1.55 4.08
N LYS A 84 10.18 -2.74 4.55
CA LYS A 84 11.58 -2.98 4.95
C LYS A 84 12.50 -2.71 3.75
N PRO A 85 13.76 -2.28 3.97
CA PRO A 85 14.65 -1.84 2.90
C PRO A 85 14.71 -2.80 1.71
N VAL A 86 14.87 -4.10 1.96
CA VAL A 86 14.89 -5.12 0.90
C VAL A 86 13.64 -5.14 0.02
N TYR A 87 12.45 -4.95 0.60
CA TYR A 87 11.19 -4.93 -0.17
C TYR A 87 10.98 -3.58 -0.85
N PHE A 88 11.45 -2.51 -0.23
CA PHE A 88 11.41 -1.18 -0.82
C PHE A 88 12.33 -1.10 -2.06
N ASP A 89 13.53 -1.66 -1.99
CA ASP A 89 14.45 -1.78 -3.13
C ASP A 89 13.81 -2.59 -4.27
N LEU A 90 13.13 -3.71 -3.95
CA LEU A 90 12.40 -4.50 -4.95
C LEU A 90 11.26 -3.72 -5.60
N LEU A 91 10.52 -2.92 -4.83
CA LEU A 91 9.47 -2.04 -5.37
C LEU A 91 10.09 -1.00 -6.32
N GLN A 92 11.20 -0.36 -5.92
CA GLN A 92 11.91 0.61 -6.76
C GLN A 92 12.41 -0.02 -8.06
N GLN A 93 13.01 -1.21 -7.99
CA GLN A 93 13.45 -1.93 -9.18
C GLN A 93 12.28 -2.27 -10.11
N ALA A 94 11.14 -2.72 -9.57
CA ALA A 94 9.96 -3.01 -10.36
C ALA A 94 9.36 -1.74 -11.00
N ALA A 95 9.35 -0.62 -10.26
CA ALA A 95 8.87 0.67 -10.76
C ALA A 95 9.69 1.20 -11.94
N LEU A 96 11.01 0.98 -11.90
CA LEU A 96 11.94 1.43 -12.94
C LEU A 96 12.15 0.39 -14.06
N SER A 97 11.57 -0.80 -13.93
CA SER A 97 11.70 -1.86 -14.92
C SER A 97 10.85 -1.60 -16.16
N ALA A 98 11.40 -1.90 -17.34
CA ALA A 98 10.66 -1.90 -18.60
C ALA A 98 9.74 -3.13 -18.77
N ALA A 99 9.93 -4.17 -17.94
CA ALA A 99 9.10 -5.36 -17.96
C ALA A 99 7.66 -5.06 -17.55
N ASP A 100 6.71 -5.82 -18.11
CA ASP A 100 5.31 -5.79 -17.66
C ASP A 100 5.18 -6.65 -16.40
N LEU A 101 5.11 -5.98 -15.25
CA LEU A 101 5.08 -6.62 -13.93
C LEU A 101 3.75 -6.32 -13.25
N GLU A 102 3.19 -7.33 -12.60
CA GLU A 102 2.09 -7.17 -11.65
C GLU A 102 2.65 -7.14 -10.23
N ILE A 103 2.26 -6.11 -9.48
CA ILE A 103 2.59 -5.92 -8.07
C ILE A 103 1.33 -6.21 -7.27
N GLU A 104 1.44 -7.12 -6.31
CA GLU A 104 0.37 -7.47 -5.38
C GLU A 104 0.80 -7.13 -3.95
N VAL A 105 -0.08 -6.44 -3.25
CA VAL A 105 0.09 -6.05 -1.85
C VAL A 105 -0.96 -6.75 -1.02
N ILE A 106 -0.52 -7.47 0.00
CA ILE A 106 -1.40 -8.11 0.98
C ILE A 106 -1.13 -7.45 2.33
N PHE A 107 -2.19 -7.01 2.99
CA PHE A 107 -2.08 -6.32 4.26
C PHE A 107 -3.08 -6.85 5.29
N GLY A 108 -2.67 -6.76 6.56
CA GLY A 108 -3.52 -6.97 7.72
C GLY A 108 -3.32 -5.81 8.68
N ALA A 109 -4.42 -5.18 9.08
CA ALA A 109 -4.44 -4.05 10.00
C ALA A 109 -5.39 -4.29 11.16
N ARG A 110 -5.06 -3.75 12.33
CA ARG A 110 -5.88 -3.77 13.54
C ARG A 110 -5.87 -2.38 14.16
N GLY A 111 -7.05 -1.85 14.46
CA GLY A 111 -7.14 -0.48 14.99
C GLY A 111 -6.57 0.57 14.03
N GLY A 112 -6.56 0.27 12.72
CA GLY A 112 -5.93 1.12 11.69
C GLY A 112 -4.42 0.96 11.54
N VAL A 113 -3.72 0.28 12.44
CA VAL A 113 -2.27 0.03 12.32
C VAL A 113 -2.03 -1.25 11.52
N VAL A 114 -1.12 -1.21 10.54
CA VAL A 114 -0.75 -2.37 9.74
C VAL A 114 0.20 -3.28 10.55
N GLU A 115 -0.25 -4.51 10.82
CA GLU A 115 0.52 -5.55 11.53
C GLU A 115 1.21 -6.51 10.54
N THR A 116 0.61 -6.71 9.37
CA THR A 116 1.13 -7.59 8.32
C THR A 116 1.19 -6.83 7.00
N LEU A 117 2.32 -6.89 6.32
CA LEU A 117 2.51 -6.34 4.98
C LEU A 117 3.38 -7.30 4.17
N LEU A 118 2.86 -7.74 3.03
CA LEU A 118 3.57 -8.58 2.06
C LEU A 118 3.53 -7.91 0.69
N LEU A 119 4.67 -7.93 0.01
CA LEU A 119 4.82 -7.50 -1.38
C LEU A 119 5.15 -8.71 -2.25
N SER A 120 4.39 -8.92 -3.31
CA SER A 120 4.65 -9.91 -4.34
C SER A 120 4.78 -9.20 -5.68
N ILE A 121 5.81 -9.56 -6.44
CA ILE A 121 6.08 -9.00 -7.78
C ILE A 121 6.25 -10.17 -8.73
N LYS A 122 5.46 -10.17 -9.81
CA LYS A 122 5.45 -11.25 -10.80
C LYS A 122 5.34 -10.70 -12.20
N HIS A 123 5.82 -11.45 -13.18
CA HIS A 123 5.58 -11.11 -14.58
C HIS A 123 4.08 -11.18 -14.88
N ARG A 124 3.59 -10.17 -15.60
CA ARG A 124 2.24 -10.20 -16.12
C ARG A 124 2.22 -11.14 -17.32
N LEU A 125 1.49 -12.24 -17.19
CA LEU A 125 1.20 -13.11 -18.34
C LEU A 125 0.13 -12.43 -19.18
N ALA A 126 0.42 -12.27 -20.47
CA ALA A 126 -0.46 -11.68 -21.47
C ALA A 126 -1.72 -12.53 -21.70
#